data_AF-A0A0L8H466-F1
#
_entry.id   AF-A0A0L8H466-F1
#
_cell.length_a   1.000
_cell.length_b   1.000
_cell.length_c   1.000
_cell.angle_alpha   90.00
_cell.angle_beta   90.00
_cell.angle_gamma   90.00
#
_symmetry.space_group_name_H-M   'P 1'
#
loop_
_entity.id
_entity.type
_entity.pdbx_description
1 polymer ?
#
loop_
_entity_poly.entity_id
_entity_poly.type
_entity_poly.pdbx_seq_one_letter_code
_entity_poly.pdbx_strand_id
1 'polypeptide(L)'
;MGDFNGHVGKWIQGFEGVHGGNGIGERNVEGRMLLEFCDEKQLCMVNTWFRKTEKRKVTFSAGGNETEIDFMLVGRKKTESI
;
A
#
# COMPACT_ATOMS: atom_id res chain seq x y z
N MET A 1 6.33 -7.33 -7.06
CA MET A 1 6.78 -5.93 -6.86
C MET A 1 6.54 -5.20 -8.16
N GLY A 2 6.12 -3.95 -8.11
CA GLY A 2 5.93 -3.14 -9.31
C GLY A 2 5.55 -1.71 -8.97
N ASP A 3 5.58 -0.87 -10.00
CA ASP A 3 5.01 0.47 -10.00
C ASP A 3 3.51 0.37 -10.30
N PHE A 4 2.68 0.88 -9.40
CA PHE A 4 1.23 0.86 -9.53
C PHE A 4 0.61 2.24 -9.78
N ASN A 5 1.42 3.31 -9.79
CA ASN A 5 0.98 4.70 -10.00
C ASN A 5 -0.25 5.12 -9.17
N GLY A 6 -0.45 4.49 -8.00
CA GLY A 6 -1.61 4.71 -7.14
C GLY A 6 -1.19 5.09 -5.72
N HIS A 7 -1.84 6.12 -5.17
CA HIS A 7 -1.61 6.57 -3.80
C HIS A 7 -2.58 5.87 -2.86
N VAL A 8 -2.09 4.91 -2.08
CA VAL A 8 -2.92 4.14 -1.13
C VAL A 8 -3.25 4.91 0.16
N GLY A 9 -2.48 5.97 0.41
CA GLY A 9 -2.66 6.88 1.52
C GLY A 9 -2.11 6.35 2.85
N LYS A 10 -2.05 7.23 3.83
CA LYS A 10 -1.51 6.93 5.16
C LYS A 10 -2.36 5.91 5.93
N TRP A 11 -3.67 6.02 5.81
CA TRP A 11 -4.61 5.35 6.71
C TRP A 11 -5.09 4.00 6.17
N ILE A 12 -5.32 3.06 7.08
CA ILE A 12 -5.73 1.68 6.81
C ILE A 12 -7.21 1.52 6.45
N GLN A 13 -8.03 2.52 6.75
CA GLN A 13 -9.51 2.46 6.79
C GLN A 13 -10.12 1.57 5.68
N GLY A 14 -10.72 0.45 6.12
CA GLY A 14 -11.45 -0.51 5.28
C GLY A 14 -10.57 -1.59 4.62
N PHE A 15 -9.27 -1.62 4.91
CA PHE A 15 -8.29 -2.51 4.28
C PHE A 15 -7.33 -3.12 5.30
N GLU A 16 -7.81 -3.47 6.50
CA GLU A 16 -7.01 -3.94 7.64
C GLU A 16 -6.20 -5.20 7.34
N GLY A 17 -6.69 -6.05 6.44
CA GLY A 17 -5.97 -7.24 5.99
C GLY A 17 -4.97 -6.98 4.86
N VAL A 18 -4.92 -5.79 4.26
CA VAL A 18 -4.12 -5.49 3.06
C VAL A 18 -3.05 -4.46 3.36
N HIS A 19 -3.44 -3.36 4.01
CA HIS A 19 -2.64 -2.18 4.24
C HIS A 19 -2.20 -2.12 5.71
N GLY A 20 -0.95 -1.83 6.00
CA GLY A 20 -0.41 -1.86 7.37
C GLY A 20 -0.53 -0.54 8.14
N GLY A 21 -1.15 0.48 7.56
CA GLY A 21 -1.41 1.78 8.21
C GLY A 21 -0.20 2.72 8.27
N ASN A 22 0.84 2.47 7.47
CA ASN A 22 2.03 3.32 7.39
C ASN A 22 2.30 3.81 5.95
N GLY A 23 1.29 4.07 5.13
CA GLY A 23 1.51 4.70 3.82
C GLY A 23 1.88 6.19 3.92
N ILE A 24 2.09 6.84 2.78
CA ILE A 24 2.31 8.30 2.64
C ILE A 24 1.06 8.96 2.04
N GLY A 25 0.78 10.20 2.45
CA GLY A 25 -0.16 11.09 1.76
C GLY A 25 -1.62 10.67 1.84
N GLU A 26 -2.43 11.23 0.93
CA GLU A 26 -3.86 10.96 0.81
C GLU A 26 -4.14 9.86 -0.22
N ARG A 27 -5.22 9.11 0.00
CA ARG A 27 -5.63 8.03 -0.89
C ARG A 27 -6.31 8.60 -2.14
N ASN A 28 -5.85 8.23 -3.33
CA ASN A 28 -6.52 8.57 -4.60
C ASN A 28 -7.37 7.41 -5.15
N VAL A 29 -7.99 7.61 -6.32
CA VAL A 29 -8.88 6.62 -6.93
C VAL A 29 -8.11 5.36 -7.33
N GLU A 30 -6.94 5.53 -7.93
CA GLU A 30 -6.03 4.45 -8.34
C GLU A 30 -5.55 3.62 -7.14
N GLY A 31 -5.19 4.28 -6.04
CA GLY A 31 -4.79 3.62 -4.80
C GLY A 31 -5.94 2.87 -4.13
N ARG A 32 -7.18 3.39 -4.20
CA ARG A 32 -8.36 2.63 -3.76
C ARG A 32 -8.57 1.39 -4.61
N MET A 33 -8.52 1.50 -5.94
CA MET A 33 -8.68 0.36 -6.85
C MET A 33 -7.59 -0.70 -6.61
N LEU A 34 -6.35 -0.28 -6.33
CA LEU A 34 -5.26 -1.19 -5.97
C LEU A 34 -5.53 -1.93 -4.65
N LEU A 35 -6.05 -1.23 -3.63
CA LEU A 35 -6.40 -1.82 -2.34
C LEU A 35 -7.54 -2.84 -2.48
N GLU A 36 -8.58 -2.51 -3.25
CA GLU A 36 -9.71 -3.42 -3.57
C GLU A 36 -9.22 -4.66 -4.31
N PHE A 37 -8.37 -4.49 -5.32
CA PHE A 37 -7.74 -5.60 -6.03
C PHE A 37 -6.93 -6.50 -5.08
N CYS A 38 -6.12 -5.91 -4.22
CA CYS A 38 -5.32 -6.69 -3.27
C CYS A 38 -6.22 -7.45 -2.28
N ASP A 39 -7.31 -6.86 -1.81
CA ASP A 39 -8.22 -7.56 -0.90
C ASP A 39 -8.91 -8.74 -1.58
N GLU A 40 -9.43 -8.54 -2.80
CA GLU A 40 -10.06 -9.60 -3.60
C GLU A 40 -9.08 -10.74 -3.87
N LYS A 41 -7.83 -10.41 -4.24
CA LYS A 41 -6.79 -11.40 -4.55
C LYS A 41 -6.08 -11.98 -3.33
N GLN A 42 -6.50 -11.62 -2.12
CA GLN A 42 -5.87 -12.06 -0.88
C GLN A 42 -4.37 -11.72 -0.84
N LEU A 43 -4.04 -10.49 -1.23
CA LEU A 43 -2.69 -9.92 -1.20
C LEU A 43 -2.57 -8.86 -0.10
N CYS A 44 -1.37 -8.69 0.42
CA CYS A 44 -1.04 -7.59 1.32
C CYS A 44 0.08 -6.72 0.74
N MET A 45 -0.01 -5.42 1.01
CA MET A 45 0.96 -4.41 0.59
C MET A 45 2.03 -4.24 1.67
N VAL A 46 3.00 -5.15 1.70
CA VAL A 46 3.99 -5.27 2.80
C VAL A 46 4.75 -3.97 3.09
N ASN A 47 5.00 -3.12 2.10
CA ASN A 47 5.65 -1.81 2.30
C ASN A 47 4.96 -0.97 3.39
N THR A 48 3.63 -1.01 3.42
CA THR A 48 2.78 -0.19 4.29
C THR A 48 2.70 -0.73 5.72
N TRP A 49 3.27 -1.90 6.00
CA TRP A 49 3.36 -2.50 7.34
C TRP A 49 4.60 -2.07 8.12
N PHE A 50 5.62 -1.58 7.42
CA PHE A 50 6.84 -1.12 8.07
C PHE A 50 6.76 0.36 8.43
N ARG A 51 6.89 0.66 9.72
CA ARG A 51 7.02 2.03 10.18
C ARG A 51 8.41 2.59 9.81
N LYS A 52 8.46 3.35 8.73
CA LYS A 52 9.64 4.09 8.25
C LYS A 52 9.35 5.59 8.29
N THR A 53 10.40 6.42 8.20
CA THR A 53 10.23 7.85 7.92
C THR A 53 9.71 8.04 6.50
N GLU A 54 8.94 9.11 6.25
CA GLU A 54 8.34 9.39 4.94
C GLU A 54 9.41 9.40 3.84
N LYS A 55 10.54 10.10 4.05
CA LYS A 55 11.69 10.14 3.11
C LYS A 55 12.25 8.76 2.74
N ARG A 56 12.11 7.74 3.60
CA ARG A 56 12.56 6.36 3.32
C ARG A 56 11.50 5.49 2.63
N LYS A 57 10.27 5.99 2.52
CA LYS A 57 9.17 5.35 1.79
C LYS A 57 8.98 5.93 0.40
N VAL A 58 9.51 7.13 0.12
CA VAL A 58 9.47 7.76 -1.20
C VAL A 58 10.11 6.82 -2.23
N THR A 59 9.36 6.50 -3.28
CA THR A 59 9.85 5.69 -4.41
C THR A 59 10.02 6.53 -5.67
N PHE A 60 9.35 7.68 -5.74
CA PHE A 60 9.49 8.64 -6.83
C PHE A 60 9.58 10.07 -6.30
N SER A 61 10.54 10.85 -6.83
CA SER A 61 10.76 12.26 -6.48
C SER A 61 11.02 13.08 -7.75
N ALA A 62 10.18 14.09 -7.99
CA ALA A 62 10.34 15.01 -9.12
C ALA A 62 9.71 16.37 -8.81
N GLY A 63 10.41 17.46 -9.16
CA GLY A 63 9.88 18.83 -9.04
C GLY A 63 9.45 19.22 -7.63
N GLY A 64 10.06 18.64 -6.59
CA GLY A 64 9.69 18.87 -5.18
C GLY A 64 8.52 18.02 -4.67
N ASN A 65 7.93 17.17 -5.51
CA ASN A 65 6.90 16.21 -5.11
C ASN A 65 7.55 14.86 -4.82
N GLU A 66 7.20 14.27 -3.68
CA GLU A 66 7.67 12.95 -3.25
C GLU A 66 6.46 12.02 -3.07
N THR A 67 6.54 10.82 -3.64
CA THR A 67 5.41 9.87 -3.68
C THR A 67 5.85 8.43 -3.41
N GLU A 68 4.91 7.61 -2.95
CA GLU A 68 5.07 6.16 -2.77
C GLU A 68 4.14 5.46 -3.75
N ILE A 69 4.69 4.93 -4.85
CA ILE A 69 3.93 4.28 -5.93
C ILE A 69 4.43 2.86 -6.25
N ASP A 70 5.60 2.49 -5.74
CA ASP A 70 6.15 1.14 -5.88
C ASP A 70 5.81 0.28 -4.67
N PHE A 71 5.13 -0.84 -4.90
CA PHE A 71 4.69 -1.73 -3.84
C PHE A 71 5.16 -3.18 -4.02
N MET A 72 5.52 -3.81 -2.92
CA MET A 72 5.65 -5.26 -2.85
C MET A 72 4.31 -5.84 -2.38
N LEU A 73 3.75 -6.73 -3.20
CA LEU A 73 2.53 -7.47 -2.90
C LEU A 73 2.90 -8.91 -2.53
N VAL A 74 2.34 -9.42 -1.44
CA VAL A 74 2.58 -10.79 -0.95
C VAL A 74 1.24 -11.47 -0.68
N GLY A 75 1.15 -12.76 -1.00
CA GLY A 75 -0.05 -13.55 -0.71
C GLY A 75 -0.29 -13.70 0.79
N ARG A 76 -1.54 -13.49 1.22
CA ARG A 76 -2.01 -13.78 2.57
C ARG A 76 -2.22 -15.29 2.70
N LYS A 77 -1.70 -15.89 3.76
CA LYS A 77 -2.09 -17.26 4.10
C LYS A 77 -3.55 -17.25 4.51
N LYS A 78 -4.37 -18.10 3.90
CA LYS A 78 -5.68 -18.45 4.46
C LYS A 78 -5.43 -19.20 5.76
N THR A 79 -5.68 -18.57 6.90
CA THR A 79 -5.96 -19.34 8.11
C THR A 79 -7.35 -19.94 7.93
N GLU A 80 -7.39 -21.19 7.53
CA GLU A 80 -8.59 -22.01 7.76
C GLU A 80 -8.74 -22.13 9.28
N SER A 81 -9.84 -21.62 9.82
CA SER A 81 -10.22 -21.91 11.20
C SER A 81 -10.51 -23.41 11.27
N ILE A 82 -9.73 -24.12 12.08
CA ILE A 82 -9.99 -25.52 12.47
C ILE A 82 -11.25 -25.56 13.32
#